data_AF-A0A0E3B3U6-F1
#
_entry.id   AF-A0A0E3B3U6-F1
#
_cell.length_a   1.000
_cell.length_b   1.000
_cell.length_c   1.000
_cell.angle_alpha   90.00
_cell.angle_beta   90.00
_cell.angle_gamma   90.00
#
_symmetry.space_group_name_H-M   'P 1'
#
loop_
_entity.id
_entity.type
_entity.pdbx_description
1 polymer ?
#
loop_
_entity_poly.entity_id
_entity_poly.type
_entity_poly.pdbx_seq_one_letter_code
_entity_poly.pdbx_strand_id
1 'polypeptide(L)'
;MTPLLLGIRNPNIANQGSIPDSAPYDPNAKYLPSETEIQSSIEFERNLEDQQLLTPEALQKTTADFSSLNKYVSLTPAQMDAEAQAWANGTPLPDKTLTQEELKARYEAKITQMNSYYESALTDIPKLSTLQLNNLRSNSYIGVFAYSYLQDYFAELPQQEKEIIEKNLNWLVNLRKAAIDEMAQRGILK
;
A
#
# COMPACT_ATOMS: atom_id res chain seq x y z
N MET A 1 5.38 -8.68 -5.11
CA MET A 1 4.03 -8.16 -5.46
C MET A 1 4.03 -6.71 -5.03
N THR A 2 3.87 -5.80 -5.97
CA THR A 2 4.06 -4.35 -5.79
C THR A 2 3.21 -3.82 -4.64
N PRO A 3 3.79 -3.18 -3.61
CA PRO A 3 2.98 -2.47 -2.63
C PRO A 3 2.34 -1.28 -3.36
N LEU A 4 1.01 -1.21 -3.34
CA LEU A 4 0.19 -0.11 -3.83
C LEU A 4 0.24 1.11 -2.89
N LEU A 5 1.42 1.40 -2.34
CA LEU A 5 1.69 2.56 -1.52
C LEU A 5 2.66 3.46 -2.29
N LEU A 6 2.16 4.66 -2.61
CA LEU A 6 2.93 5.85 -3.00
C LEU A 6 3.55 5.81 -4.41
N GLY A 7 2.74 6.18 -5.40
CA GLY A 7 3.24 6.72 -6.67
C GLY A 7 3.89 8.10 -6.52
N ILE A 8 4.83 8.28 -5.59
CA ILE A 8 5.74 9.43 -5.61
C ILE A 8 6.84 9.06 -6.61
N ARG A 9 6.65 9.46 -7.87
CA ARG A 9 7.73 9.45 -8.86
C ARG A 9 8.78 10.46 -8.41
N ASN A 10 9.92 9.96 -7.93
CA ASN A 10 11.11 10.76 -7.74
C ASN A 10 11.63 11.20 -9.13
N PRO A 11 11.72 12.49 -9.48
CA PRO A 11 12.07 12.92 -10.84
C PRO A 11 13.58 12.85 -11.16
N ASN A 12 14.40 12.21 -10.33
CA ASN A 12 15.86 12.19 -10.49
C ASN A 12 16.47 10.78 -10.54
N ILE A 13 15.94 9.92 -11.40
CA ILE A 13 16.68 8.73 -11.87
C ILE A 13 16.83 8.82 -13.39
N ALA A 14 17.46 9.89 -13.85
CA ALA A 14 18.14 9.90 -15.14
C ALA A 14 19.62 9.60 -14.85
N ASN A 15 20.12 8.52 -15.44
CA ASN A 15 21.49 8.00 -15.34
C ASN A 15 21.90 7.35 -14.01
N GLN A 16 21.56 6.07 -13.87
CA GLN A 16 22.54 5.04 -13.46
C GLN A 16 22.06 3.66 -13.92
N GLY A 17 22.90 3.01 -14.73
CA GLY A 17 23.00 1.56 -14.94
C GLY A 17 21.70 0.77 -15.13
N SER A 18 21.50 0.28 -16.36
CA SER A 18 20.63 -0.85 -16.73
C SER A 18 20.30 -1.81 -15.58
N ILE A 19 19.06 -1.77 -15.11
CA ILE A 19 18.46 -2.82 -14.28
C ILE A 19 18.48 -4.10 -15.14
N PRO A 20 19.06 -5.22 -14.67
CA PRO A 20 18.95 -6.47 -15.39
C PRO A 20 17.48 -6.90 -15.35
N ASP A 21 16.81 -6.84 -16.48
CA ASP A 21 15.56 -7.58 -16.70
C ASP A 21 15.85 -9.06 -16.43
N SER A 22 14.94 -9.72 -15.70
CA SER A 22 14.91 -11.15 -15.32
C SER A 22 15.58 -11.57 -14.01
N ALA A 23 15.11 -11.05 -12.88
CA ALA A 23 15.04 -11.90 -11.70
C ALA A 23 13.98 -13.00 -11.96
N PRO A 24 14.28 -14.31 -11.78
CA PRO A 24 13.29 -15.36 -11.92
C PRO A 24 12.13 -15.11 -10.96
N TYR A 25 10.90 -15.27 -11.44
CA TYR A 25 9.69 -15.14 -10.63
C TYR A 25 9.78 -16.06 -9.40
N ASP A 26 9.97 -15.47 -8.22
CA ASP A 26 9.96 -16.21 -6.96
C ASP A 26 8.52 -16.34 -6.45
N PRO A 27 7.94 -17.55 -6.42
CA PRO A 27 6.60 -17.78 -5.88
C PRO A 27 6.49 -17.40 -4.38
N ASN A 28 7.62 -17.19 -3.69
CA ASN A 28 7.64 -16.69 -2.31
C ASN A 28 7.59 -15.16 -2.19
N ALA A 29 7.82 -14.39 -3.25
CA ALA A 29 7.85 -12.91 -3.21
C ALA A 29 6.50 -12.25 -2.87
N LYS A 30 5.41 -13.04 -2.78
CA LYS A 30 4.12 -12.60 -2.23
C LYS A 30 4.11 -12.58 -0.70
N TYR A 31 4.91 -13.44 -0.07
CA TYR A 31 4.86 -13.76 1.35
C TYR A 31 6.14 -13.38 2.11
N LEU A 32 7.22 -13.10 1.38
CA LEU A 32 8.51 -12.67 1.91
C LEU A 32 8.87 -11.32 1.27
N PRO A 33 9.04 -10.24 2.05
CA PRO A 33 9.72 -9.06 1.56
C PRO A 33 11.19 -9.41 1.28
N SER A 34 11.73 -8.90 0.18
CA SER A 34 13.15 -9.00 -0.16
C SER A 34 14.02 -8.21 0.82
N GLU A 35 15.31 -8.56 0.90
CA GLU A 35 16.28 -7.86 1.76
C GLU A 35 16.35 -6.35 1.43
N THR A 36 16.27 -6.00 0.14
CA THR A 36 16.20 -4.61 -0.31
C THR A 36 14.94 -3.89 0.17
N GLU A 37 13.78 -4.55 0.13
CA GLU A 37 12.53 -3.99 0.65
C GLU A 37 12.58 -3.78 2.16
N ILE A 38 13.18 -4.73 2.91
CA ILE A 38 13.37 -4.62 4.35
C ILE A 38 14.29 -3.43 4.67
N GLN A 39 15.45 -3.34 4.03
CA GLN A 39 16.41 -2.28 4.29
C GLN A 39 15.85 -0.89 3.94
N SER A 40 15.17 -0.77 2.80
CA SER A 40 14.53 0.47 2.38
C SER A 40 13.43 0.91 3.35
N SER A 41 12.68 -0.05 3.91
CA SER A 41 11.63 0.24 4.90
C SER A 41 12.22 0.74 6.21
N ILE A 42 13.32 0.14 6.68
CA ILE A 42 14.03 0.57 7.91
C ILE A 42 14.61 1.98 7.73
N GLU A 43 15.22 2.25 6.58
CA GLU A 43 15.76 3.59 6.28
C GLU A 43 14.66 4.64 6.18
N PHE A 44 13.53 4.29 5.57
CA PHE A 44 12.36 5.16 5.50
C PHE A 44 11.80 5.47 6.90
N GLU A 45 11.63 4.45 7.75
CA GLU A 45 11.16 4.61 9.13
C GLU A 45 12.08 5.54 9.94
N ARG A 46 13.40 5.32 9.88
CA ARG A 46 14.37 6.21 10.54
C ARG A 46 14.28 7.64 10.06
N ASN A 47 14.14 7.85 8.74
CA ASN A 47 13.98 9.19 8.18
C ASN A 47 12.69 9.88 8.64
N LEU A 48 11.61 9.13 8.87
CA LEU A 48 10.37 9.67 9.43
C LEU A 48 10.52 10.01 10.91
N GLU A 49 11.21 9.16 11.67
CA GLU A 49 11.51 9.38 13.08
C GLU A 49 12.37 10.63 13.28
N ASP A 50 13.45 10.77 12.50
CA ASP A 50 14.36 11.92 12.52
C ASP A 50 13.64 13.24 12.19
N GLN A 51 12.57 13.18 11.38
CA GLN A 51 11.72 14.32 11.02
C GLN A 51 10.56 14.55 12.01
N GLN A 52 10.47 13.78 13.09
CA GLN A 52 9.37 13.81 14.07
C GLN A 52 7.98 13.56 13.45
N LEU A 53 7.94 12.85 12.32
CA LEU A 53 6.71 12.53 11.58
C LEU A 53 5.98 11.29 12.13
N LEU A 54 6.56 10.63 13.14
CA LEU A 54 5.96 9.49 13.84
C LEU A 54 5.21 9.87 15.13
N THR A 55 4.95 11.17 15.35
CA THR A 55 4.08 11.62 16.45
C THR A 55 2.60 11.40 16.11
N PRO A 56 1.72 11.17 17.10
CA PRO A 56 0.27 11.02 16.88
C PRO A 56 -0.33 12.11 15.99
N GLU A 57 0.03 13.37 16.25
CA GLU A 57 -0.47 14.54 15.52
C GLU A 57 0.06 14.57 14.08
N ALA A 58 1.34 14.24 13.88
CA ALA A 58 1.92 14.17 12.54
C ALA A 58 1.32 13.02 11.72
N LEU A 59 1.05 11.87 12.34
CA LEU A 59 0.41 10.73 11.68
C LEU A 59 -1.03 11.06 11.28
N GLN A 60 -1.81 11.71 12.15
CA GLN A 60 -3.16 12.17 11.83
C GLN A 60 -3.14 13.16 10.66
N LYS A 61 -2.27 14.17 10.72
CA LYS A 61 -2.12 15.18 9.66
C LYS A 61 -1.68 14.55 8.35
N THR A 62 -0.69 13.67 8.36
CA THR A 62 -0.17 13.02 7.16
C THR A 62 -1.23 12.12 6.52
N THR A 63 -2.01 11.41 7.34
CA THR A 63 -3.11 10.56 6.89
C THR A 63 -4.20 11.40 6.22
N ALA A 64 -4.59 12.52 6.84
CA ALA A 64 -5.56 13.45 6.27
C ALA A 64 -5.05 14.13 4.99
N ASP A 65 -3.80 14.60 4.99
CA ASP A 65 -3.16 15.24 3.84
C ASP A 65 -3.09 14.25 2.66
N PHE A 66 -2.65 13.01 2.90
CA PHE A 66 -2.58 11.97 1.88
C PHE A 66 -3.97 11.59 1.34
N SER A 67 -4.97 11.46 2.21
CA SER A 67 -6.36 11.24 1.80
C SER A 67 -6.86 12.37 0.91
N SER A 68 -6.54 13.62 1.25
CA SER A 68 -6.94 14.79 0.47
C SER A 68 -6.39 14.77 -0.95
N LEU A 69 -5.28 14.07 -1.20
CA LEU A 69 -4.69 13.92 -2.53
C LEU A 69 -5.49 12.99 -3.44
N ASN A 70 -6.32 12.08 -2.90
CA ASN A 70 -7.07 11.11 -3.69
C ASN A 70 -8.08 11.76 -4.66
N LYS A 71 -8.46 13.02 -4.42
CA LYS A 71 -9.35 13.81 -5.29
C LYS A 71 -8.68 14.27 -6.58
N TYR A 72 -7.34 14.27 -6.68
CA TYR A 72 -6.65 14.79 -7.86
C TYR A 72 -6.54 13.76 -8.98
N VAL A 73 -6.58 14.22 -10.22
CA VAL A 73 -6.36 13.39 -11.40
C VAL A 73 -4.85 13.14 -11.55
N SER A 74 -4.46 11.91 -11.88
CA SER A 74 -3.07 11.64 -12.26
C SER A 74 -2.81 12.23 -13.64
N LEU A 75 -1.93 13.23 -13.70
CA LEU A 75 -1.56 13.86 -14.97
C LEU A 75 -0.68 12.92 -15.80
N THR A 76 -0.79 13.01 -17.12
CA THR A 76 0.18 12.39 -18.02
C THR A 76 1.47 13.22 -18.05
N PRO A 77 2.62 12.65 -18.46
CA PRO A 77 3.87 13.42 -18.59
C PRO A 77 3.70 14.71 -19.42
N ALA A 78 3.00 14.64 -20.55
CA ALA A 78 2.72 15.81 -21.39
C ALA A 78 1.84 16.86 -20.67
N GLN A 79 0.92 16.44 -19.80
CA GLN A 79 0.12 17.35 -18.99
C GLN A 79 0.94 18.00 -17.87
N MET A 80 1.87 17.26 -17.25
CA MET A 80 2.83 17.81 -16.28
C MET A 80 3.75 18.84 -16.94
N ASP A 81 4.26 18.56 -18.15
CA ASP A 81 5.11 19.49 -18.90
C ASP A 81 4.34 20.77 -19.28
N ALA A 82 3.08 20.63 -19.72
CA ALA A 82 2.22 21.77 -20.03
C ALA A 82 1.91 22.62 -18.77
N GLU A 83 1.68 21.98 -17.64
CA GLU A 83 1.49 22.66 -16.36
C GLU A 83 2.78 23.38 -15.93
N ALA A 84 3.94 22.74 -16.00
CA ALA A 84 5.23 23.34 -15.66
C ALA A 84 5.54 24.56 -16.55
N GLN A 85 5.23 24.48 -17.85
CA GLN A 85 5.36 25.63 -18.76
C GLN A 85 4.38 26.76 -18.42
N ALA A 86 3.14 26.42 -18.07
CA ALA A 86 2.14 27.40 -17.66
C ALA A 86 2.55 28.14 -16.37
N TRP A 87 3.14 27.42 -15.41
CA TRP A 87 3.78 28.00 -14.23
C TRP A 87 4.95 28.91 -14.58
N ALA A 88 5.86 28.47 -15.45
CA ALA A 88 7.01 29.26 -15.90
C ALA A 88 6.59 30.56 -16.60
N ASN A 89 5.43 30.56 -17.27
CA ASN A 89 4.86 31.70 -17.97
C ASN A 89 3.96 32.58 -17.08
N GLY A 90 3.84 32.28 -15.79
CA GLY A 90 3.05 33.05 -14.82
C GLY A 90 1.53 32.88 -14.95
N THR A 91 1.07 31.84 -15.64
CA THR A 91 -0.35 31.52 -15.84
C THR A 91 -0.64 30.09 -15.36
N PRO A 92 -0.62 29.83 -14.04
CA PRO A 92 -0.85 28.48 -13.52
C PRO A 92 -2.22 27.95 -13.96
N LEU A 93 -2.24 26.68 -14.38
CA LEU A 93 -3.49 26.01 -14.76
C LEU A 93 -4.31 25.70 -13.49
N PRO A 94 -5.65 25.71 -13.58
CA PRO A 94 -6.49 25.33 -12.46
C PRO A 94 -6.31 23.84 -12.11
N ASP A 95 -6.33 23.55 -10.81
CA ASP A 95 -6.28 22.20 -10.26
C ASP A 95 -7.27 21.27 -10.94
N LYS A 96 -6.77 20.13 -11.44
CA LYS A 96 -7.62 19.10 -12.04
C LYS A 96 -8.02 18.05 -10.99
N THR A 97 -9.21 18.21 -10.45
CA THR A 97 -9.82 17.24 -9.54
C THR A 97 -10.79 16.31 -10.25
N LEU A 98 -10.93 15.10 -9.74
CA LEU A 98 -11.94 14.14 -10.15
C LEU A 98 -13.34 14.67 -9.84
N THR A 99 -14.32 14.30 -10.67
CA THR A 99 -15.73 14.41 -10.29
C THR A 99 -16.07 13.42 -9.17
N GLN A 100 -17.25 13.59 -8.54
CA GLN A 100 -17.71 12.64 -7.53
C GLN A 100 -17.88 11.22 -8.11
N GLU A 101 -18.37 11.10 -9.34
CA GLU A 101 -18.52 9.82 -10.04
C GLU A 101 -17.16 9.18 -10.35
N GLU A 102 -16.19 9.95 -10.82
CA GLU A 102 -14.84 9.45 -11.10
C GLU A 102 -14.12 9.02 -9.81
N LEU A 103 -14.32 9.76 -8.73
CA LEU A 103 -13.80 9.42 -7.41
C LEU A 103 -14.42 8.12 -6.89
N LYS A 104 -15.74 7.96 -7.03
CA LYS A 104 -16.44 6.71 -6.68
C LYS A 104 -15.92 5.53 -7.49
N ALA A 105 -15.80 5.68 -8.81
CA ALA A 105 -15.26 4.64 -9.70
C ALA A 105 -13.81 4.25 -9.32
N ARG A 106 -12.98 5.23 -8.94
CA ARG A 106 -11.62 4.98 -8.44
C ARG A 106 -11.64 4.15 -7.15
N TYR A 107 -12.54 4.44 -6.21
CA TYR A 107 -12.65 3.65 -4.97
C TYR A 107 -13.17 2.23 -5.24
N GLU A 108 -14.16 2.07 -6.11
CA GLU A 108 -14.67 0.75 -6.51
C GLU A 108 -13.58 -0.10 -7.19
N ALA A 109 -12.76 0.51 -8.04
CA ALA A 109 -11.61 -0.15 -8.66
C ALA A 109 -10.59 -0.61 -7.61
N LYS A 110 -10.26 0.24 -6.62
CA LYS A 110 -9.38 -0.14 -5.50
C LYS A 110 -9.93 -1.32 -4.71
N ILE A 111 -11.22 -1.30 -4.35
CA ILE A 111 -11.87 -2.40 -3.62
C ILE A 111 -11.83 -3.69 -4.43
N THR A 112 -12.13 -3.61 -5.73
CA THR A 112 -12.10 -4.77 -6.63
C THR A 112 -10.71 -5.38 -6.70
N GLN A 113 -9.68 -4.56 -6.91
CA GLN A 113 -8.29 -5.01 -6.96
C GLN A 113 -7.85 -5.67 -5.65
N MET A 114 -8.19 -5.05 -4.51
CA MET A 114 -7.92 -5.58 -3.18
C MET A 114 -8.59 -6.95 -2.98
N ASN A 115 -9.88 -7.08 -3.30
CA ASN A 115 -10.61 -8.33 -3.17
C ASN A 115 -9.97 -9.42 -4.04
N SER A 116 -9.70 -9.15 -5.31
CA SER A 116 -9.06 -10.13 -6.21
C SER A 116 -7.70 -10.60 -5.70
N TYR A 117 -6.89 -9.68 -5.14
CA TYR A 117 -5.61 -10.03 -4.52
C TYR A 117 -5.79 -11.01 -3.35
N TYR A 118 -6.70 -10.68 -2.42
CA TYR A 118 -6.89 -11.47 -1.19
C TYR A 118 -7.60 -12.80 -1.44
N GLU A 119 -8.56 -12.83 -2.36
CA GLU A 119 -9.18 -14.07 -2.84
C GLU A 119 -8.12 -15.01 -3.44
N SER A 120 -7.25 -14.49 -4.31
CA SER A 120 -6.12 -15.27 -4.82
C SER A 120 -5.23 -15.77 -3.69
N ALA A 121 -4.86 -14.91 -2.73
CA ALA A 121 -4.03 -15.30 -1.60
C ALA A 121 -4.66 -16.43 -0.77
N LEU A 122 -5.97 -16.42 -0.52
CA LEU A 122 -6.67 -17.51 0.16
C LEU A 122 -6.60 -18.82 -0.63
N THR A 123 -6.77 -18.78 -1.95
CA THR A 123 -6.68 -19.98 -2.79
C THR A 123 -5.28 -20.58 -2.85
N ASP A 124 -4.25 -19.79 -2.56
CA ASP A 124 -2.86 -20.22 -2.55
C ASP A 124 -2.46 -20.92 -1.25
N ILE A 125 -3.18 -20.68 -0.14
CA ILE A 125 -2.81 -21.17 1.22
C ILE A 125 -2.47 -22.67 1.26
N PRO A 126 -3.28 -23.58 0.68
CA PRO A 126 -2.97 -25.02 0.69
C PRO A 126 -1.69 -25.37 -0.08
N LYS A 127 -1.18 -24.48 -0.94
CA LYS A 127 0.02 -24.70 -1.75
C LYS A 127 1.28 -24.10 -1.11
N LEU A 128 1.13 -23.34 -0.03
CA LEU A 128 2.24 -22.67 0.64
C LEU A 128 3.09 -23.65 1.45
N SER A 129 4.39 -23.41 1.49
CA SER A 129 5.32 -24.09 2.40
C SER A 129 5.10 -23.66 3.86
N THR A 130 5.64 -24.42 4.81
CA THR A 130 5.60 -24.08 6.24
C THR A 130 6.19 -22.71 6.55
N LEU A 131 7.28 -22.32 5.87
CA LEU A 131 7.88 -21.00 6.03
C LEU A 131 6.95 -19.89 5.53
N GLN A 132 6.37 -20.07 4.34
CA GLN A 132 5.40 -19.12 3.76
C GLN A 132 4.14 -18.97 4.62
N LEU A 133 3.62 -20.07 5.18
CA LEU A 133 2.48 -20.03 6.11
C LEU A 133 2.80 -19.26 7.39
N ASN A 134 4.00 -19.46 7.95
CA ASN A 134 4.45 -18.70 9.11
C ASN A 134 4.57 -17.20 8.80
N ASN A 135 5.13 -16.85 7.64
CA ASN A 135 5.27 -15.45 7.23
C ASN A 135 3.91 -14.80 6.96
N LEU A 136 3.00 -15.50 6.27
CA LEU A 136 1.62 -15.02 6.07
C LEU A 136 0.92 -14.77 7.41
N ARG A 137 1.07 -15.69 8.37
CA ARG A 137 0.56 -15.53 9.73
C ARG A 137 1.16 -14.32 10.44
N SER A 138 2.47 -14.11 10.35
CA SER A 138 3.15 -12.97 10.98
C SER A 138 2.77 -11.64 10.31
N ASN A 139 2.75 -11.57 8.99
CA ASN A 139 2.43 -10.35 8.26
C ASN A 139 0.97 -9.92 8.48
N SER A 140 0.04 -10.89 8.46
CA SER A 140 -1.36 -10.62 8.80
C SER A 140 -1.54 -10.14 10.24
N TYR A 141 -0.75 -10.65 11.20
CA TYR A 141 -0.72 -10.11 12.56
C TYR A 141 -0.28 -8.65 12.61
N ILE A 142 0.84 -8.34 11.95
CA ILE A 142 1.40 -6.99 11.93
C ILE A 142 0.38 -6.01 11.37
N GLY A 143 -0.33 -6.37 10.30
CA GLY A 143 -1.39 -5.52 9.73
C GLY A 143 -2.59 -5.31 10.67
N VAL A 144 -3.05 -6.36 11.36
CA VAL A 144 -4.13 -6.25 12.37
C VAL A 144 -3.67 -5.40 13.56
N PHE A 145 -2.43 -5.59 14.02
CA PHE A 145 -1.84 -4.82 15.10
C PHE A 145 -1.70 -3.34 14.72
N ALA A 146 -1.17 -3.04 13.52
CA ALA A 146 -1.07 -1.69 13.00
C ALA A 146 -2.44 -1.01 12.91
N TYR A 147 -3.48 -1.72 12.46
CA TYR A 147 -4.85 -1.19 12.48
C TYR A 147 -5.27 -0.80 13.91
N SER A 148 -5.06 -1.66 14.90
CA SER A 148 -5.45 -1.37 16.29
C SER A 148 -4.72 -0.15 16.88
N TYR A 149 -3.49 0.08 16.45
CA TYR A 149 -2.68 1.23 16.87
C TYR A 149 -3.09 2.52 16.15
N LEU A 150 -3.56 2.41 14.91
CA LEU A 150 -3.84 3.56 14.04
C LEU A 150 -5.32 3.94 13.95
N GLN A 151 -6.23 3.11 14.49
CA GLN A 151 -7.68 3.27 14.33
C GLN A 151 -8.20 4.65 14.72
N ASP A 152 -7.64 5.26 15.77
CA ASP A 152 -8.06 6.57 16.27
C ASP A 152 -7.71 7.69 15.28
N TYR A 153 -6.64 7.51 14.50
CA TYR A 153 -6.25 8.48 13.46
C TYR A 153 -7.10 8.39 12.20
N PHE A 154 -7.91 7.33 12.05
CA PHE A 154 -8.83 7.17 10.93
C PHE A 154 -10.13 7.94 11.12
N ALA A 155 -10.38 8.53 12.31
CA ALA A 155 -11.63 9.22 12.63
C ALA A 155 -11.99 10.34 11.64
N GLU A 156 -10.99 11.06 11.13
CA GLU A 156 -11.17 12.19 10.20
C GLU A 156 -11.18 11.79 8.72
N LEU A 157 -11.01 10.50 8.41
CA LEU A 157 -10.99 10.03 7.03
C LEU A 157 -12.39 10.06 6.40
N PRO A 158 -12.47 10.26 5.06
CA PRO A 158 -13.70 10.07 4.30
C PRO A 158 -14.27 8.67 4.52
N GLN A 159 -15.60 8.56 4.50
CA GLN A 159 -16.29 7.29 4.76
C GLN A 159 -15.84 6.17 3.82
N GLN A 160 -15.61 6.47 2.54
CA GLN A 160 -15.15 5.50 1.56
C GLN A 160 -13.75 4.95 1.88
N GLU A 161 -12.87 5.77 2.47
CA GLU A 161 -11.55 5.30 2.88
C GLU A 161 -11.62 4.44 4.13
N LYS A 162 -12.46 4.80 5.10
CA LYS A 162 -12.74 3.97 6.28
C LYS A 162 -13.22 2.58 5.87
N GLU A 163 -14.16 2.51 4.92
CA GLU A 163 -14.66 1.23 4.39
C GLU A 163 -13.56 0.37 3.73
N ILE A 164 -12.63 0.99 3.00
CA ILE A 164 -11.49 0.27 2.41
C ILE A 164 -10.60 -0.30 3.52
N ILE A 165 -10.28 0.49 4.54
CA ILE A 165 -9.43 0.05 5.66
C ILE A 165 -10.11 -1.08 6.43
N GLU A 166 -11.40 -0.98 6.73
CA GLU A 166 -12.17 -2.03 7.41
C GLU A 166 -12.23 -3.32 6.59
N LYS A 167 -12.46 -3.23 5.28
CA LYS A 167 -12.42 -4.40 4.40
C LYS A 167 -11.03 -5.04 4.37
N ASN A 168 -9.99 -4.23 4.32
CA ASN A 168 -8.61 -4.71 4.38
C ASN A 168 -8.33 -5.44 5.70
N LEU A 169 -8.76 -4.90 6.83
CA LEU A 169 -8.65 -5.56 8.14
C LEU A 169 -9.33 -6.93 8.12
N ASN A 170 -10.56 -7.00 7.63
CA ASN A 170 -11.30 -8.27 7.55
C ASN A 170 -10.57 -9.31 6.68
N TRP A 171 -9.98 -8.88 5.56
CA TRP A 171 -9.15 -9.75 4.73
C TRP A 171 -7.93 -10.28 5.47
N LEU A 172 -7.22 -9.43 6.21
CA LEU A 172 -6.04 -9.83 7.00
C LEU A 172 -6.41 -10.84 8.09
N VAL A 173 -7.53 -10.64 8.77
CA VAL A 173 -8.06 -11.60 9.76
C VAL A 173 -8.37 -12.95 9.11
N ASN A 174 -9.04 -12.94 7.95
CA ASN A 174 -9.38 -14.15 7.23
C ASN A 174 -8.13 -14.92 6.75
N LEU A 175 -7.15 -14.22 6.19
CA LEU A 175 -5.87 -14.83 5.79
C LEU A 175 -5.15 -15.45 6.98
N ARG A 176 -5.10 -14.74 8.10
CA ARG A 176 -4.48 -15.23 9.34
C ARG A 176 -5.12 -16.53 9.79
N LYS A 177 -6.45 -16.54 9.86
CA LYS A 177 -7.22 -17.72 10.26
C LYS A 177 -6.95 -18.89 9.32
N ALA A 178 -7.08 -18.68 8.02
CA ALA A 178 -6.85 -19.74 7.03
C ALA A 178 -5.42 -20.30 7.09
N ALA A 179 -4.40 -19.46 7.31
CA ALA A 179 -3.03 -19.91 7.50
C ALA A 179 -2.86 -20.77 8.77
N ILE A 180 -3.49 -20.36 9.89
CA ILE A 180 -3.46 -21.13 11.16
C ILE A 180 -4.16 -22.47 10.99
N ASP A 181 -5.34 -22.48 10.36
CA ASP A 181 -6.13 -23.70 10.13
C ASP A 181 -5.36 -24.68 9.25
N GLU A 182 -4.71 -24.20 8.18
CA GLU A 182 -3.84 -25.02 7.32
C GLU A 182 -2.64 -25.59 8.09
N MET A 183 -1.97 -24.77 8.91
CA MET A 183 -0.85 -25.22 9.75
C MET A 183 -1.30 -26.28 10.78
N ALA A 184 -2.50 -26.13 11.34
CA ALA A 184 -3.09 -27.10 12.27
C ALA A 184 -3.36 -28.44 11.56
N GLN A 185 -3.97 -28.41 10.37
CA GLN A 185 -4.25 -29.60 9.57
C GLN A 185 -2.97 -30.38 9.23
N ARG A 186 -1.86 -29.69 8.99
CA ARG A 186 -0.55 -30.29 8.71
C ARG A 186 0.20 -30.78 9.95
N GLY A 187 -0.33 -30.55 11.15
CA GLY A 187 0.35 -30.89 12.41
C GLY A 187 1.62 -30.06 12.68
N ILE A 188 1.70 -28.85 12.12
CA ILE A 188 2.84 -27.95 12.25
C ILE A 188 2.78 -27.14 13.56
N LEU A 189 1.58 -26.86 14.07
CA LEU A 189 1.40 -26.18 15.35
C LEU A 189 1.75 -27.13 16.50
N LYS A 190 2.96 -26.99 17.04
CA LYS A 190 3.38 -27.50 18.34
C LYS A 190 3.80 -26.33 19.24
#